data_AF-A0A5B8U2P1-F1
#
_entry.id   AF-A0A5B8U2P1-F1
#
_cell.length_a   1.000
_cell.length_b   1.000
_cell.length_c   1.000
_cell.angle_alpha   90.00
_cell.angle_beta   90.00
_cell.angle_gamma   90.00
#
_symmetry.space_group_name_H-M   'P 1'
#
loop_
_entity.id
_entity.type
_entity.pdbx_description
1 polymer ?
#
loop_
_entity_poly.entity_id
_entity_poly.type
_entity_poly.pdbx_seq_one_letter_code
_entity_poly.pdbx_strand_id
1 'polypeptide(L)'
;MDEPYRGHPAFERGLELLGFDPFERLHEGTRFQQPAILLCSVAAWDIWRHEQADDAAEVRAAAGHSLGEYAALVAAGVLRFDDAVSLVAERAAAMADAGELAEGGMVAMLGGDDHAVRALAARLHLTIANDNAPGQLVLSGAADAVAAAEEAAREETGARARRLDVSGAFHSPLMEPAAERLRVALERVELQPGAFPVYGNGTAAPFTDVRRELSANLLRGVRWRETLLALRAAGVERFVEHGPGAVLTGLVKRTLTTA
;
A
#
# COMPACT_ATOMS: atom_id res chain seq x y z
N MET A 1 6.62 -9.70 -15.03
CA MET A 1 6.43 -9.41 -13.59
C MET A 1 6.10 -10.71 -12.86
N ASP A 2 5.27 -11.52 -13.48
CA ASP A 2 4.78 -12.85 -13.14
C ASP A 2 5.68 -14.02 -13.51
N GLU A 3 6.52 -13.90 -14.54
CA GLU A 3 7.32 -15.04 -15.07
C GLU A 3 8.06 -15.87 -14.00
N PRO A 4 8.70 -15.28 -12.96
CA PRO A 4 9.35 -16.06 -11.90
C PRO A 4 8.39 -16.87 -11.01
N TYR A 5 7.09 -16.57 -11.04
CA TYR A 5 6.06 -17.12 -10.14
C TYR A 5 5.06 -18.02 -10.85
N ARG A 6 5.04 -18.07 -12.19
CA ARG A 6 4.20 -18.99 -12.96
C ARG A 6 4.52 -20.43 -12.58
N GLY A 7 3.48 -21.25 -12.38
CA GLY A 7 3.62 -22.63 -11.89
C GLY A 7 3.79 -22.76 -10.37
N HIS A 8 3.95 -21.66 -9.64
CA HIS A 8 3.97 -21.69 -8.18
C HIS A 8 2.54 -21.96 -7.63
N PRO A 9 2.34 -22.90 -6.68
CA PRO A 9 1.00 -23.30 -6.23
C PRO A 9 0.11 -22.14 -5.76
N ALA A 10 0.65 -21.22 -4.95
CA ALA A 10 -0.10 -20.04 -4.51
C ALA A 10 -0.48 -19.10 -5.67
N PHE A 11 0.38 -18.99 -6.68
CA PHE A 11 0.15 -18.14 -7.84
C PHE A 11 -0.98 -18.72 -8.70
N GLU A 12 -0.92 -20.01 -9.02
CA GLU A 12 -1.95 -20.72 -9.78
C GLU A 12 -3.30 -20.73 -9.06
N ARG A 13 -3.31 -20.96 -7.73
CA ARG A 13 -4.53 -20.86 -6.92
C ARG A 13 -5.12 -19.46 -6.97
N GLY A 14 -4.28 -18.43 -6.95
CA GLY A 14 -4.71 -17.04 -7.10
C GLY A 14 -5.42 -16.76 -8.42
N LEU A 15 -4.86 -17.26 -9.53
CA LEU A 15 -5.48 -17.15 -10.86
C LEU A 15 -6.83 -17.88 -10.92
N GLU A 16 -6.90 -19.09 -10.35
CA GLU A 16 -8.13 -19.87 -10.27
C GLU A 16 -9.23 -19.12 -9.50
N LEU A 17 -8.90 -18.55 -8.34
CA LEU A 17 -9.82 -17.79 -7.51
C LEU A 17 -10.32 -16.51 -8.18
N LEU A 18 -9.45 -15.83 -8.93
CA LEU A 18 -9.84 -14.63 -9.69
C LEU A 18 -10.74 -14.99 -10.88
N GLY A 19 -10.55 -16.18 -11.47
CA GLY A 19 -11.24 -16.59 -12.69
C GLY A 19 -10.76 -15.86 -13.96
N PHE A 20 -9.66 -15.11 -13.87
CA PHE A 20 -9.00 -14.42 -14.96
C PHE A 20 -7.53 -14.16 -14.63
N ASP A 21 -6.73 -13.86 -15.65
CA ASP A 21 -5.34 -13.47 -15.48
C ASP A 21 -5.20 -11.94 -15.34
N PRO A 22 -4.83 -11.40 -14.15
CA PRO A 22 -4.68 -9.96 -13.98
C PRO A 22 -3.46 -9.39 -14.73
N PHE A 23 -2.46 -10.22 -15.08
CA PHE A 23 -1.23 -9.77 -15.72
C PHE A 23 -1.45 -9.38 -17.19
N GLU A 24 -2.42 -10.01 -17.86
CA GLU A 24 -2.84 -9.65 -19.22
C GLU A 24 -3.52 -8.27 -19.28
N ARG A 25 -4.00 -7.77 -18.13
CA ARG A 25 -4.86 -6.58 -18.01
C ARG A 25 -4.26 -5.47 -17.15
N LEU A 26 -2.96 -5.51 -16.84
CA LEU A 26 -2.30 -4.50 -16.00
C LEU A 26 -2.45 -3.06 -16.54
N HIS A 27 -2.56 -2.92 -17.85
CA HIS A 27 -2.75 -1.63 -18.53
C HIS A 27 -4.14 -1.01 -18.27
N GLU A 28 -5.09 -1.78 -17.76
CA GLU A 28 -6.43 -1.33 -17.39
C GLU A 28 -6.50 -0.82 -15.93
N GLY A 29 -5.35 -0.64 -15.28
CA GLY A 29 -5.23 0.13 -14.04
C GLY A 29 -5.51 -0.65 -12.76
N THR A 30 -5.96 0.06 -11.71
CA THR A 30 -5.94 -0.43 -10.32
C THR A 30 -6.69 -1.75 -10.13
N ARG A 31 -7.77 -1.96 -10.91
CA ARG A 31 -8.59 -3.18 -10.84
C ARG A 31 -7.78 -4.46 -11.03
N PHE A 32 -6.75 -4.43 -11.88
CA PHE A 32 -5.92 -5.59 -12.22
C PHE A 32 -4.52 -5.51 -11.60
N GLN A 33 -4.00 -4.30 -11.41
CA GLN A 33 -2.69 -4.09 -10.79
C GLN A 33 -2.66 -4.59 -9.34
N GLN A 34 -3.72 -4.37 -8.55
CA GLN A 34 -3.70 -4.78 -7.15
C GLN A 34 -3.71 -6.31 -6.96
N PRO A 35 -4.59 -7.10 -7.59
CA PRO A 35 -4.49 -8.56 -7.52
C PRO A 35 -3.13 -9.08 -7.99
N ALA A 36 -2.59 -8.55 -9.09
CA ALA A 36 -1.28 -8.94 -9.60
C ALA A 36 -0.15 -8.72 -8.57
N ILE A 37 -0.13 -7.56 -7.91
CA ILE A 37 0.83 -7.25 -6.84
C ILE A 37 0.68 -8.22 -5.67
N LEU A 38 -0.55 -8.54 -5.24
CA LEU A 38 -0.79 -9.51 -4.17
C LEU A 38 -0.20 -10.87 -4.53
N LEU A 39 -0.50 -11.39 -5.72
CA LEU A 39 -0.03 -12.71 -6.16
C LEU A 39 1.50 -12.78 -6.21
N CYS A 40 2.16 -11.79 -6.80
CA CYS A 40 3.62 -11.71 -6.81
C CYS A 40 4.20 -11.64 -5.39
N SER A 41 3.61 -10.83 -4.50
CA SER A 41 4.13 -10.63 -3.14
C SER A 41 4.01 -11.89 -2.29
N VAL A 42 2.86 -12.58 -2.36
CA VAL A 42 2.65 -13.83 -1.62
C VAL A 42 3.50 -14.97 -2.18
N ALA A 43 3.62 -15.09 -3.51
CA ALA A 43 4.51 -16.09 -4.11
C ALA A 43 5.98 -15.83 -3.77
N ALA A 44 6.43 -14.58 -3.81
CA ALA A 44 7.79 -14.21 -3.41
C ALA A 44 8.08 -14.51 -1.93
N TRP A 45 7.11 -14.27 -1.05
CA TRP A 45 7.20 -14.64 0.36
C TRP A 45 7.29 -16.15 0.54
N ASP A 46 6.44 -16.93 -0.16
CA ASP A 46 6.40 -18.38 -0.04
C ASP A 46 7.70 -19.04 -0.54
N ILE A 47 8.22 -18.59 -1.67
CA ILE A 47 9.52 -19.05 -2.20
C ILE A 47 10.63 -18.72 -1.19
N TRP A 48 10.72 -17.46 -0.75
CA TRP A 48 11.79 -17.01 0.13
C TRP A 48 11.77 -17.73 1.47
N ARG A 49 10.59 -17.91 2.09
CA ARG A 49 10.52 -18.58 3.40
C ARG A 49 10.92 -20.05 3.34
N HIS A 50 10.79 -20.69 2.17
CA HIS A 50 11.24 -22.07 1.95
C HIS A 50 12.73 -22.14 1.65
N GLU A 51 13.26 -21.22 0.84
CA GLU A 51 14.69 -21.17 0.49
C GLU A 51 15.58 -20.66 1.62
N GLN A 52 15.05 -19.78 2.47
CA GLN A 52 15.75 -19.11 3.57
C GLN A 52 15.07 -19.42 4.91
N ALA A 53 14.83 -20.71 5.18
CA ALA A 53 14.05 -21.16 6.33
C ALA A 53 14.57 -20.63 7.69
N ASP A 54 15.90 -20.54 7.86
CA ASP A 54 16.51 -20.01 9.08
C ASP A 54 16.20 -18.50 9.25
N ASP A 55 16.37 -17.70 8.19
CA ASP A 55 16.02 -16.28 8.20
C ASP A 55 14.51 -16.08 8.42
N ALA A 56 13.68 -16.95 7.82
CA ALA A 56 12.23 -16.88 7.94
C ALA A 56 11.74 -17.15 9.36
N ALA A 57 12.43 -18.03 10.10
CA ALA A 57 12.16 -18.29 11.51
C ALA A 57 12.48 -17.08 12.41
N GLU A 58 13.31 -16.15 11.94
CA GLU A 58 13.67 -14.92 12.66
C GLU A 58 12.76 -13.74 12.39
N VAL A 59 11.75 -13.86 11.52
CA VAL A 59 10.83 -12.76 11.21
C VAL A 59 10.07 -12.31 12.46
N ARG A 60 10.31 -11.06 12.88
CA ARG A 60 9.72 -10.46 14.09
C ARG A 60 8.51 -9.59 13.83
N ALA A 61 8.35 -9.07 12.61
CA ALA A 61 7.26 -8.19 12.23
C ALA A 61 7.17 -8.09 10.71
N ALA A 62 6.01 -7.69 10.21
CA ALA A 62 5.81 -7.31 8.82
C ALA A 62 5.09 -5.97 8.69
N ALA A 63 5.28 -5.33 7.54
CA ALA A 63 4.52 -4.17 7.11
C ALA A 63 4.43 -4.20 5.59
N GLY A 64 3.32 -3.73 5.05
CA GLY A 64 3.20 -3.53 3.61
C GLY A 64 2.65 -2.14 3.31
N HIS A 65 3.00 -1.59 2.16
CA HIS A 65 2.58 -0.25 1.76
C HIS A 65 1.22 -0.32 1.04
N SER A 66 0.21 0.34 1.60
CA SER A 66 -1.18 0.33 1.13
C SER A 66 -1.68 -1.10 0.91
N LEU A 67 -1.90 -1.50 -0.34
CA LEU A 67 -2.24 -2.87 -0.72
C LEU A 67 -1.33 -3.94 -0.09
N GLY A 68 -0.05 -3.63 0.11
CA GLY A 68 0.91 -4.55 0.72
C GLY A 68 0.49 -5.03 2.12
N GLU A 69 -0.37 -4.30 2.84
CA GLU A 69 -0.90 -4.75 4.14
C GLU A 69 -1.56 -6.12 4.04
N TYR A 70 -2.26 -6.41 2.93
CA TYR A 70 -2.92 -7.69 2.72
C TYR A 70 -1.90 -8.83 2.54
N ALA A 71 -0.83 -8.60 1.76
CA ALA A 71 0.25 -9.57 1.62
C ALA A 71 0.97 -9.81 2.95
N ALA A 72 1.19 -8.76 3.74
CA ALA A 72 1.80 -8.86 5.07
C ALA A 72 0.91 -9.64 6.06
N LEU A 73 -0.41 -9.44 6.02
CA LEU A 73 -1.39 -10.19 6.82
C LEU A 73 -1.45 -11.67 6.41
N VAL A 74 -1.32 -11.99 5.11
CA VAL A 74 -1.20 -13.37 4.63
C VAL A 74 0.12 -13.99 5.11
N ALA A 75 1.24 -13.26 4.99
CA ALA A 75 2.55 -13.73 5.44
C ALA A 75 2.56 -14.06 6.95
N ALA A 76 1.89 -13.23 7.77
CA ALA A 76 1.72 -13.46 9.19
C ALA A 76 0.70 -14.56 9.53
N GLY A 77 -0.06 -15.06 8.54
CA GLY A 77 -1.14 -16.03 8.75
C GLY A 77 -2.43 -15.46 9.33
N VAL A 78 -2.52 -14.13 9.52
CA VAL A 78 -3.72 -13.44 10.03
C VAL A 78 -4.87 -13.53 9.04
N LEU A 79 -4.56 -13.42 7.75
CA LEU A 79 -5.52 -13.48 6.67
C LEU A 79 -5.24 -14.72 5.82
N ARG A 80 -6.26 -15.53 5.54
CA ARG A 80 -6.10 -16.67 4.63
C ARG A 80 -5.88 -16.17 3.21
N PHE A 81 -5.04 -16.86 2.45
CA PHE A 81 -4.71 -16.46 1.07
C PHE A 81 -5.96 -16.31 0.18
N ASP A 82 -6.87 -17.29 0.20
CA ASP A 82 -8.09 -17.27 -0.62
C ASP A 82 -9.00 -16.07 -0.28
N ASP A 83 -9.11 -15.73 1.00
CA ASP A 83 -9.85 -14.54 1.45
C ASP A 83 -9.14 -13.25 1.01
N ALA A 84 -7.80 -13.23 1.06
CA ALA A 84 -7.01 -12.08 0.62
C ALA A 84 -7.18 -11.81 -0.87
N VAL A 85 -7.17 -12.85 -1.71
CA VAL A 85 -7.40 -12.70 -3.17
C VAL A 85 -8.77 -12.09 -3.42
N SER A 86 -9.81 -12.61 -2.76
CA SER A 86 -11.18 -12.10 -2.89
C SER A 86 -11.33 -10.67 -2.37
N LEU A 87 -10.76 -10.36 -1.20
CA LEU A 87 -10.78 -9.01 -0.62
C LEU A 87 -10.02 -7.99 -1.47
N VAL A 88 -8.86 -8.35 -2.00
CA VAL A 88 -8.05 -7.46 -2.84
C VAL A 88 -8.75 -7.22 -4.18
N ALA A 89 -9.37 -8.24 -4.77
CA ALA A 89 -10.17 -8.06 -5.98
C ALA A 89 -11.34 -7.07 -5.73
N GLU A 90 -12.06 -7.21 -4.62
CA GLU A 90 -13.14 -6.29 -4.26
C GLU A 90 -12.62 -4.88 -3.96
N ARG A 91 -11.52 -4.75 -3.19
CA ARG A 91 -10.85 -3.46 -2.94
C ARG A 91 -10.46 -2.77 -4.24
N ALA A 92 -9.83 -3.51 -5.15
CA ALA A 92 -9.33 -2.99 -6.42
C ALA A 92 -10.49 -2.50 -7.30
N ALA A 93 -11.55 -3.28 -7.40
CA ALA A 93 -12.77 -2.91 -8.11
C ALA A 93 -13.41 -1.65 -7.48
N ALA A 94 -13.58 -1.64 -6.16
CA ALA A 94 -14.20 -0.55 -5.44
C ALA A 94 -13.42 0.78 -5.58
N MET A 95 -12.09 0.72 -5.50
CA MET A 95 -11.22 1.88 -5.70
C MET A 95 -11.21 2.37 -7.15
N ALA A 96 -11.28 1.46 -8.14
CA ALA A 96 -11.44 1.84 -9.54
C ALA A 96 -12.77 2.58 -9.76
N ASP A 97 -13.88 1.98 -9.29
CA ASP A 97 -15.23 2.55 -9.43
C ASP A 97 -15.32 3.92 -8.75
N ALA A 98 -14.72 4.09 -7.56
CA ALA A 98 -14.69 5.38 -6.89
C ALA A 98 -13.92 6.46 -7.68
N GLY A 99 -12.86 6.08 -8.39
CA GLY A 99 -12.11 6.98 -9.28
C GLY A 99 -12.92 7.42 -10.50
N GLU A 100 -13.86 6.60 -10.97
CA GLU A 100 -14.78 6.95 -12.06
C GLU A 100 -15.91 7.89 -11.59
N LEU A 101 -16.28 7.84 -10.31
CA LEU A 101 -17.34 8.67 -9.73
C LEU A 101 -16.93 10.12 -9.48
N ALA A 102 -15.65 10.36 -9.18
CA ALA A 102 -15.15 11.69 -8.85
C ALA A 102 -13.77 11.92 -9.48
N GLU A 103 -13.68 12.98 -10.28
CA GLU A 103 -12.41 13.38 -10.89
C GLU A 103 -11.41 13.81 -9.81
N GLY A 104 -10.28 13.11 -9.75
CA GLY A 104 -9.27 13.32 -8.73
C GLY A 104 -7.93 12.76 -9.18
N GLY A 105 -6.92 12.97 -8.35
CA GLY A 105 -5.59 12.48 -8.67
C GLY A 105 -4.65 12.46 -7.49
N MET A 106 -3.39 12.19 -7.80
CA MET A 106 -2.31 12.17 -6.84
C MET A 106 -1.06 12.83 -7.41
N VAL A 107 -0.34 13.59 -6.58
CA VAL A 107 0.93 14.22 -6.95
C VAL A 107 1.98 13.92 -5.89
N ALA A 108 3.13 13.40 -6.32
CA ALA A 108 4.29 13.23 -5.46
C ALA A 108 5.07 14.55 -5.35
N MET A 109 5.32 14.99 -4.13
CA MET A 109 6.14 16.13 -3.78
C MET A 109 7.52 15.61 -3.38
N LEU A 110 8.50 15.80 -4.27
CA LEU A 110 9.83 15.20 -4.18
C LEU A 110 10.87 16.26 -3.79
N GLY A 111 11.54 16.03 -2.67
CA GLY A 111 12.39 17.02 -2.01
C GLY A 111 11.55 18.11 -1.32
N GLY A 112 12.18 19.24 -1.03
CA GLY A 112 11.55 20.37 -0.37
C GLY A 112 11.36 20.17 1.13
N ASP A 113 10.60 21.09 1.74
CA ASP A 113 10.30 21.09 3.16
C ASP A 113 8.94 20.41 3.43
N ASP A 114 8.96 19.35 4.26
CA ASP A 114 7.76 18.57 4.59
C ASP A 114 6.67 19.43 5.25
N HIS A 115 7.05 20.43 6.06
CA HIS A 115 6.10 21.29 6.75
C HIS A 115 5.37 22.22 5.76
N ALA A 116 6.12 22.82 4.84
CA ALA A 116 5.57 23.63 3.76
C ALA A 116 4.63 22.81 2.85
N VAL A 117 5.01 21.57 2.49
CA VAL A 117 4.13 20.69 1.70
C VAL A 117 2.84 20.36 2.46
N ARG A 118 2.90 20.11 3.77
CA ARG A 118 1.71 19.85 4.59
C ARG A 118 0.81 21.08 4.71
N ALA A 119 1.40 22.27 4.85
CA ALA A 119 0.65 23.53 4.85
C ALA A 119 -0.05 23.79 3.51
N LEU A 120 0.66 23.56 2.40
CA LEU A 120 0.10 23.63 1.05
C LEU A 120 -1.08 22.66 0.87
N ALA A 121 -0.91 21.40 1.28
CA ALA A 121 -1.96 20.39 1.20
C ALA A 121 -3.20 20.80 2.00
N ALA A 122 -3.03 21.27 3.23
CA ALA A 122 -4.14 21.74 4.07
C ALA A 122 -4.88 22.93 3.44
N ARG A 123 -4.14 23.90 2.90
CA ARG A 123 -4.70 25.08 2.22
C ARG A 123 -5.52 24.71 0.98
N LEU A 124 -5.10 23.67 0.25
CA LEU A 124 -5.75 23.18 -0.97
C LEU A 124 -6.75 22.05 -0.71
N HIS A 125 -7.04 21.72 0.55
CA HIS A 125 -7.93 20.61 0.92
C HIS A 125 -7.50 19.24 0.36
N LEU A 126 -6.19 19.04 0.18
CA LEU A 126 -5.59 17.78 -0.21
C LEU A 126 -5.23 16.93 1.01
N THR A 127 -5.36 15.61 0.86
CA THR A 127 -4.91 14.65 1.86
C THR A 127 -3.44 14.30 1.63
N ILE A 128 -2.65 14.17 2.71
CA ILE A 128 -1.34 13.51 2.63
C ILE A 128 -1.59 12.01 2.48
N ALA A 129 -1.72 11.53 1.24
CA ALA A 129 -1.99 10.14 0.93
C ALA A 129 -0.82 9.23 1.33
N ASN A 130 0.42 9.71 1.21
CA ASN A 130 1.58 8.94 1.65
C ASN A 130 2.64 9.85 2.27
N ASP A 131 3.14 9.47 3.45
CA ASP A 131 4.41 9.93 4.00
C ASP A 131 5.44 8.82 3.83
N ASN A 132 6.18 8.85 2.72
CA ASN A 132 6.99 7.72 2.26
C ASN A 132 8.41 7.75 2.81
N ALA A 133 9.03 8.92 2.84
CA ALA A 133 10.39 9.13 3.30
C ALA A 133 10.60 10.63 3.54
N PRO A 134 11.66 11.05 4.25
CA PRO A 134 12.00 12.47 4.35
C PRO A 134 12.09 13.12 2.96
N GLY A 135 11.34 14.21 2.76
CA GLY A 135 11.24 14.88 1.45
C GLY A 135 10.54 14.04 0.38
N GLN A 136 9.64 13.12 0.74
CA GLN A 136 8.74 12.45 -0.19
C GLN A 136 7.36 12.28 0.42
N LEU A 137 6.49 13.25 0.12
CA LEU A 137 5.06 13.17 0.42
C LEU A 137 4.27 12.97 -0.87
N VAL A 138 3.10 12.36 -0.77
CA VAL A 138 2.15 12.27 -1.88
C VAL A 138 0.85 12.92 -1.44
N LEU A 139 0.37 13.85 -2.24
CA LEU A 139 -0.90 14.55 -2.02
C LEU A 139 -1.97 13.89 -2.88
N SER A 140 -3.21 13.83 -2.36
CA SER A 140 -4.36 13.30 -3.08
C SER A 140 -5.64 14.08 -2.80
N GLY A 141 -6.46 14.25 -3.84
CA GLY A 141 -7.75 14.91 -3.75
C GLY A 141 -8.29 15.26 -5.13
N ALA A 142 -9.13 16.30 -5.18
CA ALA A 142 -9.74 16.80 -6.41
C ALA A 142 -8.69 17.22 -7.45
N ALA A 143 -9.00 17.02 -8.74
CA ALA A 143 -8.03 17.20 -9.82
C ALA A 143 -7.52 18.65 -9.97
N ASP A 144 -8.39 19.63 -9.72
CA ASP A 144 -8.08 21.05 -9.70
C ASP A 144 -7.14 21.42 -8.54
N ALA A 145 -7.40 20.91 -7.34
CA ALA A 145 -6.54 21.09 -6.17
C ALA A 145 -5.15 20.45 -6.39
N VAL A 146 -5.10 19.28 -7.02
CA VAL A 146 -3.83 18.62 -7.41
C VAL A 146 -3.06 19.49 -8.43
N ALA A 147 -3.73 20.05 -9.42
CA ALA A 147 -3.11 20.97 -10.38
C ALA A 147 -2.55 22.23 -9.69
N ALA A 148 -3.33 22.84 -8.79
CA ALA A 148 -2.87 23.99 -8.01
C ALA A 148 -1.64 23.66 -7.13
N ALA A 149 -1.59 22.45 -6.57
CA ALA A 149 -0.42 22.00 -5.80
C ALA A 149 0.82 21.85 -6.67
N GLU A 150 0.68 21.40 -7.92
CA GLU A 150 1.79 21.28 -8.88
C GLU A 150 2.38 22.64 -9.24
N GLU A 151 1.53 23.62 -9.50
CA GLU A 151 1.95 25.00 -9.80
C GLU A 151 2.67 25.65 -8.62
N ALA A 152 2.12 25.49 -7.41
CA ALA A 152 2.68 26.05 -6.17
C ALA A 152 3.94 25.33 -5.66
N ALA A 153 4.17 24.08 -6.08
CA ALA A 153 5.13 23.17 -5.44
C ALA A 153 6.52 23.78 -5.27
N ARG A 154 7.09 24.31 -6.36
CA ARG A 154 8.48 24.76 -6.37
C ARG A 154 8.67 26.02 -5.54
N GLU A 155 7.77 26.99 -5.68
CA GLU A 155 7.88 28.31 -5.07
C GLU A 155 7.54 28.28 -3.57
N GLU A 156 6.50 27.54 -3.19
CA GLU A 156 6.02 27.52 -1.79
C GLU A 156 6.74 26.49 -0.93
N THR A 157 7.26 25.40 -1.52
CA THR A 157 7.78 24.25 -0.74
C THR A 157 9.20 23.82 -1.11
N GLY A 158 9.72 24.30 -2.25
CA GLY A 158 10.99 23.83 -2.82
C GLY A 158 10.93 22.44 -3.45
N ALA A 159 9.82 21.71 -3.29
CA ALA A 159 9.64 20.37 -3.83
C ALA A 159 9.46 20.39 -5.35
N ARG A 160 9.84 19.29 -6.01
CA ARG A 160 9.46 18.99 -7.38
C ARG A 160 8.17 18.18 -7.37
N ALA A 161 7.13 18.70 -8.03
CA ALA A 161 5.90 17.97 -8.22
C ALA A 161 6.03 16.91 -9.33
N ARG A 162 5.47 15.73 -9.13
CA ARG A 162 5.32 14.70 -10.15
C ARG A 162 3.94 14.05 -10.04
N ARG A 163 3.07 14.32 -11.02
CA ARG A 163 1.77 13.64 -11.12
C ARG A 163 1.97 12.13 -11.20
N LEU A 164 1.12 11.39 -10.49
CA LEU A 164 1.11 9.93 -10.53
C LEU A 164 0.13 9.44 -11.59
N ASP A 165 0.52 8.38 -12.30
CA ASP A 165 -0.34 7.69 -13.26
C ASP A 165 -1.26 6.72 -12.50
N VAL A 166 -2.35 7.26 -11.97
CA VAL A 166 -3.34 6.54 -11.16
C VAL A 166 -4.75 6.94 -11.58
N SER A 167 -5.69 6.01 -11.43
CA SER A 167 -7.08 6.19 -11.86
C SER A 167 -7.95 6.97 -10.86
N GLY A 168 -7.39 7.50 -9.78
CA GLY A 168 -8.17 8.21 -8.76
C GLY A 168 -7.36 8.77 -7.60
N ALA A 169 -8.07 9.47 -6.72
CA ALA A 169 -7.54 10.11 -5.53
C ALA A 169 -7.46 9.13 -4.33
N PHE A 170 -6.57 8.14 -4.39
CA PHE A 170 -6.45 7.12 -3.34
C PHE A 170 -5.99 7.70 -2.00
N HIS A 171 -6.45 7.10 -0.89
CA HIS A 171 -6.15 7.56 0.47
C HIS A 171 -6.67 8.98 0.74
N SER A 172 -7.86 9.29 0.23
CA SER A 172 -8.54 10.58 0.42
C SER A 172 -10.04 10.38 0.68
N PRO A 173 -10.78 11.42 1.11
CA PRO A 173 -12.23 11.35 1.28
C PRO A 173 -13.00 10.93 0.03
N LEU A 174 -12.43 11.09 -1.18
CA LEU A 174 -13.06 10.64 -2.42
C LEU A 174 -13.19 9.11 -2.52
N MET A 175 -12.49 8.37 -1.66
CA MET A 175 -12.57 6.92 -1.59
C MET A 175 -13.65 6.41 -0.63
N GLU A 176 -14.52 7.27 -0.07
CA GLU A 176 -15.63 6.86 0.82
C GLU A 176 -16.47 5.70 0.25
N PRO A 177 -16.90 5.73 -1.03
CA PRO A 177 -17.66 4.62 -1.61
C PRO A 177 -16.87 3.30 -1.63
N ALA A 178 -15.55 3.37 -1.83
CA ALA A 178 -14.68 2.21 -1.84
C ALA A 178 -14.46 1.65 -0.43
N ALA A 179 -14.30 2.53 0.56
CA ALA A 179 -14.13 2.15 1.96
C ALA A 179 -15.36 1.40 2.50
N GLU A 180 -16.57 1.84 2.14
CA GLU A 180 -17.81 1.18 2.55
C GLU A 180 -17.94 -0.24 1.96
N ARG A 181 -17.64 -0.39 0.68
CA ARG A 181 -17.63 -1.72 0.02
C ARG A 181 -16.63 -2.66 0.67
N LEU A 182 -15.42 -2.17 0.92
CA LEU A 182 -14.39 -2.95 1.59
C LEU A 182 -14.79 -3.32 3.03
N ARG A 183 -15.44 -2.41 3.77
CA ARG A 183 -15.95 -2.68 5.12
C ARG A 183 -16.92 -3.86 5.11
N VAL A 184 -17.87 -3.88 4.19
CA VAL A 184 -18.84 -4.99 4.03
C VAL A 184 -18.14 -6.29 3.64
N ALA A 185 -17.16 -6.23 2.72
CA ALA A 185 -16.41 -7.42 2.33
C ALA A 185 -15.59 -8.00 3.49
N LEU A 186 -14.98 -7.13 4.30
CA LEU A 186 -14.21 -7.51 5.48
C LEU A 186 -15.08 -8.18 6.54
N GLU A 187 -16.38 -7.94 6.65
CA GLU A 187 -17.24 -8.65 7.62
C GLU A 187 -17.34 -10.16 7.35
N ARG A 188 -17.06 -10.60 6.12
CA ARG A 188 -17.25 -11.98 5.66
C ARG A 188 -16.02 -12.87 5.80
N VAL A 189 -14.89 -12.29 6.19
CA VAL A 189 -13.60 -12.97 6.24
C VAL A 189 -13.30 -13.44 7.65
N GLU A 190 -12.62 -14.56 7.82
CA GLU A 190 -12.16 -15.00 9.13
C GLU A 190 -10.71 -14.55 9.36
N LEU A 191 -10.45 -13.92 10.51
CA LEU A 191 -9.11 -13.48 10.90
C LEU A 191 -8.55 -14.41 11.96
N GLN A 192 -7.29 -14.78 11.80
CA GLN A 192 -6.58 -15.70 12.68
C GLN A 192 -5.55 -14.94 13.53
N PRO A 193 -5.13 -15.50 14.69
CA PRO A 193 -3.93 -15.04 15.37
C PRO A 193 -2.70 -15.15 14.46
N GLY A 194 -1.94 -14.07 14.32
CA GLY A 194 -0.74 -14.05 13.49
C GLY A 194 0.49 -14.63 14.17
N ALA A 195 1.42 -15.17 13.40
CA ALA A 195 2.72 -15.65 13.86
C ALA A 195 3.64 -14.49 14.33
N PHE A 196 3.47 -13.31 13.75
CA PHE A 196 4.18 -12.08 14.08
C PHE A 196 3.28 -10.86 13.86
N PRO A 197 3.53 -9.73 14.56
CA PRO A 197 2.76 -8.50 14.39
C PRO A 197 2.88 -7.92 12.98
N VAL A 198 1.76 -7.40 12.46
CA VAL A 198 1.71 -6.63 11.22
C VAL A 198 1.41 -5.17 11.54
N TYR A 199 2.26 -4.25 11.08
CA TYR A 199 2.12 -2.82 11.35
C TYR A 199 1.17 -2.15 10.37
N GLY A 200 0.12 -1.52 10.89
CA GLY A 200 -0.90 -0.82 10.14
C GLY A 200 -0.43 0.55 9.62
N ASN A 201 -0.87 0.90 8.41
CA ASN A 201 -0.46 2.10 7.68
C ASN A 201 -1.00 3.39 8.29
N GLY A 202 -2.20 3.35 8.89
CA GLY A 202 -2.83 4.51 9.53
C GLY A 202 -2.32 4.79 10.95
N THR A 203 -1.82 3.77 11.64
CA THR A 203 -1.39 3.85 13.06
C THR A 203 0.12 3.83 13.23
N ALA A 204 0.87 3.31 12.25
CA ALA A 204 2.30 3.01 12.36
C ALA A 204 2.65 2.09 13.55
N ALA A 205 1.69 1.26 13.95
CA ALA A 205 1.78 0.33 15.07
C ALA A 205 1.16 -1.02 14.67
N PRO A 206 1.40 -2.11 15.41
CA PRO A 206 0.71 -3.38 15.16
C PRO A 206 -0.80 -3.19 15.11
N PHE A 207 -1.47 -3.86 14.16
CA PHE A 207 -2.92 -3.84 14.06
C PHE A 207 -3.56 -4.26 15.39
N THR A 208 -4.59 -3.51 15.78
CA THR A 208 -5.43 -3.82 16.95
C THR A 208 -6.82 -4.27 16.52
N ASP A 209 -7.32 -3.72 15.41
CA ASP A 209 -8.55 -4.13 14.75
C ASP A 209 -8.32 -4.10 13.23
N VAL A 210 -7.90 -5.24 12.69
CA VAL A 210 -7.56 -5.38 11.26
C VAL A 210 -8.72 -4.94 10.35
N ARG A 211 -9.97 -5.29 10.67
CA ARG A 211 -11.11 -4.97 9.80
C ARG A 211 -11.35 -3.46 9.75
N ARG A 212 -11.43 -2.84 10.93
CA ARG A 212 -11.70 -1.41 11.03
C ARG A 212 -10.55 -0.59 10.47
N GLU A 213 -9.31 -0.98 10.74
CA GLU A 213 -8.14 -0.25 10.28
C GLU A 213 -7.97 -0.38 8.75
N LEU A 214 -8.14 -1.56 8.15
CA LEU A 214 -8.01 -1.72 6.69
C LEU A 214 -9.03 -0.88 5.90
N SER A 215 -10.30 -0.86 6.31
CA SER A 215 -11.31 -0.04 5.62
C SER A 215 -11.06 1.46 5.83
N ALA A 216 -10.70 1.88 7.05
CA ALA A 216 -10.35 3.27 7.34
C ALA A 216 -9.09 3.75 6.61
N ASN A 217 -8.14 2.86 6.32
CA ASN A 217 -6.90 3.19 5.61
C ASN A 217 -7.17 3.67 4.17
N LEU A 218 -8.31 3.36 3.55
CA LEU A 218 -8.66 3.91 2.23
C LEU A 218 -8.95 5.42 2.26
N LEU A 219 -9.22 5.97 3.44
CA LEU A 219 -9.58 7.39 3.65
C LEU A 219 -8.46 8.17 4.34
N ARG A 220 -7.36 7.51 4.68
CA ARG A 220 -6.27 8.06 5.49
C ARG A 220 -4.94 7.80 4.82
N GLY A 221 -3.99 8.70 5.09
CA GLY A 221 -2.63 8.59 4.58
C GLY A 221 -1.88 7.36 5.09
N VAL A 222 -1.05 6.79 4.23
CA VAL A 222 -0.06 5.76 4.57
C VAL A 222 1.13 6.42 5.28
N ARG A 223 1.32 6.14 6.57
CA ARG A 223 2.40 6.67 7.42
C ARG A 223 3.68 5.83 7.32
N TRP A 224 4.13 5.55 6.09
CA TRP A 224 5.22 4.59 5.84
C TRP A 224 6.53 4.96 6.53
N ARG A 225 6.94 6.23 6.48
CA ARG A 225 8.14 6.72 7.18
C ARG A 225 8.09 6.39 8.67
N GLU A 226 6.95 6.65 9.30
CA GLU A 226 6.76 6.39 10.72
C GLU A 226 6.73 4.90 11.03
N THR A 227 6.08 4.10 10.18
CA THR A 227 6.09 2.63 10.29
C THR A 227 7.51 2.08 10.28
N LEU A 228 8.39 2.58 9.39
CA LEU A 228 9.79 2.16 9.35
C LEU A 228 10.55 2.53 10.63
N LEU A 229 10.33 3.73 11.16
CA LEU A 229 10.94 4.17 12.43
C LEU A 229 10.44 3.33 13.61
N ALA A 230 9.15 2.99 13.63
CA ALA A 230 8.55 2.13 14.66
C ALA A 230 9.11 0.70 14.60
N LEU A 231 9.31 0.15 13.40
CA LEU A 231 9.95 -1.16 13.22
C LEU A 231 11.40 -1.14 13.72
N ARG A 232 12.18 -0.09 13.43
CA ARG A 232 13.53 0.08 13.99
C ARG A 232 13.51 0.17 15.51
N ALA A 233 12.59 0.95 16.08
CA ALA A 233 12.45 1.08 17.52
C ALA A 233 12.06 -0.24 18.20
N ALA A 234 11.35 -1.12 17.47
CA ALA A 234 11.04 -2.48 17.90
C ALA A 234 12.19 -3.49 17.72
N GLY A 235 13.37 -3.03 17.28
CA GLY A 235 14.57 -3.87 17.15
C GLY A 235 14.71 -4.59 15.81
N VAL A 236 13.91 -4.24 14.79
CA VAL A 236 14.12 -4.77 13.43
C VAL A 236 15.35 -4.12 12.82
N GLU A 237 16.32 -4.92 12.37
CA GLU A 237 17.56 -4.41 11.76
C GLU A 237 17.66 -4.73 10.26
N ARG A 238 17.13 -5.89 9.86
CA ARG A 238 17.11 -6.36 8.48
C ARG A 238 15.71 -6.27 7.90
N PHE A 239 15.61 -5.72 6.70
CA PHE A 239 14.37 -5.59 5.95
C PHE A 239 14.49 -6.39 4.65
N VAL A 240 13.48 -7.19 4.34
CA VAL A 240 13.38 -7.97 3.10
C VAL A 240 12.08 -7.55 2.39
N GLU A 241 12.19 -7.14 1.13
CA GLU A 241 11.04 -6.73 0.31
C GLU A 241 10.54 -7.91 -0.51
N HIS A 242 9.24 -8.22 -0.40
CA HIS A 242 8.55 -9.20 -1.23
C HIS A 242 7.50 -8.50 -2.08
N GLY A 243 7.59 -8.66 -3.40
CA GLY A 243 6.69 -8.02 -4.35
C GLY A 243 7.42 -7.60 -5.62
N PRO A 244 6.70 -7.00 -6.58
CA PRO A 244 7.30 -6.57 -7.83
C PRO A 244 8.15 -5.31 -7.64
N GLY A 245 9.45 -5.39 -7.95
CA GLY A 245 10.36 -4.25 -7.95
C GLY A 245 11.17 -4.10 -6.65
N ALA A 246 11.59 -2.87 -6.35
CA ALA A 246 12.48 -2.56 -5.23
C ALA A 246 12.18 -1.19 -4.60
N VAL A 247 10.92 -0.73 -4.69
CA VAL A 247 10.53 0.62 -4.26
C VAL A 247 10.68 0.75 -2.75
N LEU A 248 10.21 -0.23 -1.98
CA LEU A 248 10.25 -0.16 -0.52
C LEU A 248 11.67 -0.23 0.02
N THR A 249 12.55 -1.00 -0.63
CA THR A 249 14.00 -1.03 -0.35
C THR A 249 14.61 0.37 -0.49
N GLY A 250 14.22 1.12 -1.53
CA GLY A 250 14.65 2.51 -1.69
C GLY A 250 14.15 3.43 -0.57
N LEU A 251 12.89 3.28 -0.16
CA LEU A 251 12.30 4.05 0.94
C LEU A 251 12.93 3.73 2.30
N VAL A 252 13.22 2.45 2.55
CA VAL A 252 13.96 1.98 3.74
C VAL A 252 15.30 2.69 3.82
N LYS A 253 16.12 2.63 2.76
CA LYS A 253 17.46 3.25 2.72
C LYS A 253 17.43 4.76 2.95
N ARG A 254 16.38 5.44 2.47
CA ARG A 254 16.21 6.90 2.63
C ARG A 254 15.69 7.31 4.00
N THR A 255 14.97 6.44 4.68
CA THR A 255 14.35 6.74 5.98
C THR A 255 15.24 6.30 7.13
N LEU A 256 15.84 5.13 7.00
CA LEU A 256 16.65 4.46 7.99
C LEU A 256 18.12 4.58 7.62
N THR A 257 18.62 5.82 7.51
CA THR A 257 20.06 6.04 7.34
C THR A 257 20.80 5.42 8.51
N THR A 258 21.77 4.56 8.22
CA THR A 258 22.78 4.13 9.19
C THR A 258 23.48 5.38 9.72
N ALA A 259 23.42 5.56 11.05
CA ALA A 259 24.30 6.48 11.76
C ALA A 259 25.76 6.08 11.57
#